data_AF-A0A4S4EDN5-F1
#
_entry.id   AF-A0A4S4EDN5-F1
#
_cell.length_a   1.000
_cell.length_b   1.000
_cell.length_c   1.000
_cell.angle_alpha   90.00
_cell.angle_beta   90.00
_cell.angle_gamma   90.00
#
_symmetry.space_group_name_H-M   'P 1'
#
loop_
_entity.id
_entity.type
_entity.pdbx_description
1 polymer ?
#
loop_
_entity_poly.entity_id
_entity_poly.type
_entity_poly.pdbx_seq_one_letter_code
_entity_poly.pdbx_strand_id
1 'polypeptide(L)'
;MDDDAVENLDEEVSESESEDEDVKLTEPSKNSIYKRDGLLDKLGDIGWPKNVEWLHTLSLDIDQQQEVDVNDDLARELAFYTQALEGTRQAFVKFQSMQLPFLRPSDCYADMVKSDTHMVTVLLCLVRGFGEEFGKGNGKGR
;
A
#
# COMPACT_ATOMS: atom_id res chain seq x y z
N MET A 1 -10.08 41.47 3.81
CA MET A 1 -8.62 41.54 3.92
C MET A 1 -8.23 40.35 4.76
N ASP A 2 -7.85 39.27 4.09
CA ASP A 2 -7.05 38.14 4.60
C ASP A 2 -6.64 37.36 3.34
N ASP A 3 -5.86 38.02 2.47
CA ASP A 3 -5.31 37.51 1.20
C ASP A 3 -3.79 37.26 1.34
N ASP A 4 -3.32 36.79 2.50
CA ASP A 4 -1.87 36.74 2.83
C ASP A 4 -1.37 35.35 3.29
N ALA A 5 -1.96 34.26 2.79
CA ALA A 5 -1.55 32.90 3.16
C ALA A 5 -1.11 32.00 1.97
N VAL A 6 -0.72 32.59 0.84
CA VAL A 6 -0.32 31.83 -0.37
C VAL A 6 1.07 32.17 -0.92
N GLU A 7 1.86 32.98 -0.21
CA GLU A 7 3.27 33.21 -0.58
C GLU A 7 4.21 32.49 0.41
N ASN A 8 5.10 31.65 -0.15
CA ASN A 8 6.10 30.79 0.50
C ASN A 8 5.71 29.33 0.71
N LEU A 9 5.45 28.61 -0.40
CA LEU A 9 5.67 27.16 -0.45
C LEU A 9 6.57 26.76 -1.63
N ASP A 10 7.52 27.64 -1.97
CA ASP A 10 8.64 27.37 -2.89
C ASP A 10 9.87 26.83 -2.12
N GLU A 11 9.69 26.21 -0.95
CA GLU A 11 10.72 25.35 -0.37
C GLU A 11 10.76 24.04 -1.17
N GLU A 12 11.53 24.10 -2.26
CA GLU A 12 12.36 23.03 -2.80
C GLU A 12 11.90 21.63 -2.35
N VAL A 13 10.88 21.11 -3.03
CA VAL A 13 10.66 19.65 -3.08
C VAL A 13 11.86 19.09 -3.82
N SER A 14 12.90 18.79 -3.05
CA SER A 14 14.01 17.95 -3.45
C SER A 14 13.43 16.58 -3.81
N GLU A 15 13.07 16.40 -5.09
CA GLU A 15 12.95 15.09 -5.74
C GLU A 15 14.31 14.40 -5.62
N SER A 16 14.47 13.63 -4.55
CA SER A 16 15.46 12.57 -4.54
C SER A 16 14.87 11.43 -5.39
N GLU A 17 15.10 11.49 -6.69
CA GLU A 17 15.04 10.33 -7.58
C GLU A 17 16.03 9.30 -7.03
N SER A 18 15.55 8.39 -6.18
CA SER A 18 16.33 7.23 -5.80
C SER A 18 16.39 6.33 -7.03
N GLU A 19 17.51 6.38 -7.75
CA GLU A 19 17.83 5.39 -8.77
C GLU A 19 17.57 4.00 -8.16
N ASP A 20 16.64 3.25 -8.77
CA ASP A 20 16.29 1.88 -8.43
C ASP A 20 17.51 0.97 -8.72
N GLU A 21 18.51 1.05 -7.85
CA GLU A 21 19.58 0.07 -7.74
C GLU A 21 18.92 -1.24 -7.30
N ASP A 22 18.69 -2.09 -8.29
CA ASP A 22 18.23 -3.47 -8.20
C ASP A 22 18.94 -4.18 -7.02
N VAL A 23 18.29 -4.19 -5.83
CA VAL A 23 18.90 -4.67 -4.59
C VAL A 23 19.02 -6.18 -4.69
N LYS A 24 20.14 -6.64 -5.22
CA LYS A 24 20.48 -8.06 -5.36
C LYS A 24 20.29 -8.76 -4.02
N LEU A 25 19.28 -9.62 -3.94
CA LEU A 25 18.95 -10.40 -2.75
C LEU A 25 20.20 -11.09 -2.23
N THR A 26 20.52 -10.86 -0.96
CA THR A 26 21.69 -11.44 -0.31
C THR A 26 21.50 -12.95 -0.19
N GLU A 27 22.40 -13.72 -0.80
CA GLU A 27 22.38 -15.17 -0.66
C GLU A 27 22.49 -15.56 0.82
N PRO A 28 21.71 -16.57 1.27
CA PRO A 28 21.73 -16.99 2.66
C PRO A 28 23.14 -17.40 3.09
N SER A 29 23.55 -16.95 4.28
CA SER A 29 24.85 -17.27 4.88
C SER A 29 25.09 -18.78 4.90
N LYS A 30 26.27 -19.19 4.42
CA LYS A 30 26.70 -20.59 4.28
C LYS A 30 26.68 -21.41 5.58
N ASN A 31 26.46 -20.76 6.74
CA ASN A 31 26.41 -21.39 8.07
C ASN A 31 24.99 -21.47 8.67
N SER A 32 23.92 -21.25 7.89
CA SER A 32 22.54 -21.41 8.37
C SER A 32 22.24 -22.87 8.75
N ILE A 33 22.17 -23.17 10.05
CA ILE A 33 21.71 -24.48 10.55
C ILE A 33 20.20 -24.45 10.68
N TYR A 34 19.52 -25.27 9.88
CA TYR A 34 18.07 -25.35 9.85
C TYR A 34 17.52 -26.26 10.96
N LYS A 35 17.09 -25.66 12.08
CA LYS A 35 16.56 -26.36 13.27
C LYS A 35 15.03 -26.39 13.28
N ARG A 36 14.41 -27.36 12.59
CA ARG A 36 12.93 -27.52 12.51
C ARG A 36 12.26 -27.59 13.88
N ASP A 37 12.77 -28.44 14.77
CA ASP A 37 12.11 -28.74 16.04
C ASP A 37 12.00 -27.51 16.94
N GLY A 38 13.05 -26.68 16.95
CA GLY A 38 13.02 -25.41 17.69
C GLY A 38 12.05 -24.39 17.11
N LEU A 39 11.84 -24.39 15.78
CA LEU A 39 10.87 -23.51 15.14
C LEU A 39 9.43 -23.93 15.46
N LEU A 40 9.15 -25.24 15.46
CA LEU A 40 7.84 -25.78 15.84
C LEU A 40 7.52 -25.55 17.32
N ASP A 41 8.50 -25.70 18.20
CA ASP A 41 8.37 -25.40 19.64
C ASP A 41 7.96 -23.94 19.85
N LYS A 42 8.70 -23.00 19.23
CA LYS A 42 8.42 -21.57 19.32
C LYS A 42 7.08 -21.19 18.68
N LEU A 43 6.70 -21.85 17.58
CA LEU A 43 5.38 -21.67 16.98
C LEU A 43 4.26 -22.10 17.92
N GLY A 44 4.48 -23.14 18.73
CA GLY A 44 3.55 -23.55 19.79
C GLY A 44 3.41 -22.50 20.90
N ASP A 45 4.51 -21.82 21.25
CA ASP A 45 4.52 -20.78 22.29
C ASP A 45 3.78 -19.49 21.87
N ILE A 46 3.97 -19.05 20.62
CA ILE A 46 3.44 -17.76 20.11
C ILE A 46 2.11 -17.90 19.37
N GLY A 47 1.73 -19.12 19.00
CA GLY A 47 0.57 -19.39 18.16
C GLY A 47 -0.74 -19.04 18.84
N TRP A 48 -1.66 -18.44 18.08
CA TRP A 48 -3.02 -18.20 18.55
C TRP A 48 -3.76 -19.53 18.82
N PRO A 49 -4.65 -19.58 19.83
CA PRO A 49 -5.47 -20.75 20.07
C PRO A 49 -6.40 -21.02 18.88
N LYS A 50 -6.61 -22.30 18.55
CA LYS A 50 -7.37 -22.74 17.37
C LYS A 50 -8.88 -22.45 17.43
N ASN A 51 -9.39 -22.00 18.57
CA ASN A 51 -10.82 -21.76 18.82
C ASN A 51 -11.16 -20.26 18.88
N VAL A 52 -10.52 -19.45 18.04
CA VAL A 52 -10.75 -18.01 17.98
C VAL A 52 -11.56 -17.72 16.72
N GLU A 53 -12.62 -16.93 16.89
CA GLU A 53 -13.41 -16.48 15.75
C GLU A 53 -12.56 -15.63 14.81
N TRP A 54 -12.83 -15.75 13.52
CA TRP A 54 -12.08 -15.04 12.48
C TRP A 54 -12.05 -13.51 12.70
N LEU A 55 -13.10 -12.94 13.32
CA LEU A 55 -13.21 -11.51 13.59
C LEU A 55 -12.07 -10.96 14.48
N HIS A 56 -11.44 -11.81 15.29
CA HIS A 56 -10.30 -11.39 16.13
C HIS A 56 -8.98 -11.36 15.37
N THR A 57 -8.84 -12.19 14.33
CA THR A 57 -7.61 -12.29 13.54
C THR A 57 -7.66 -11.38 12.32
N LEU A 58 -8.82 -11.28 11.67
CA LEU A 58 -9.05 -10.53 10.42
C LEU A 58 -8.05 -10.84 9.29
N SER A 59 -7.36 -11.99 9.37
CA SER A 59 -6.39 -12.43 8.37
C SER A 59 -7.07 -13.31 7.32
N LEU A 60 -6.60 -13.21 6.09
CA LEU A 60 -7.03 -14.06 4.98
C LEU A 60 -5.79 -14.55 4.24
N ASP A 61 -5.69 -15.86 4.10
CA ASP A 61 -4.64 -16.50 3.34
C ASP A 61 -5.14 -16.69 1.91
N ILE A 62 -4.48 -16.02 0.95
CA ILE A 62 -4.80 -16.10 -0.47
C ILE A 62 -3.67 -16.84 -1.16
N ASP A 63 -3.96 -18.05 -1.65
CA ASP A 63 -3.02 -18.79 -2.48
C ASP A 63 -2.96 -18.16 -3.88
N GLN A 64 -1.95 -17.33 -4.10
CA GLN A 64 -1.65 -16.79 -5.41
C GLN A 64 -0.59 -17.69 -6.08
N GLN A 65 -1.00 -18.44 -7.11
CA GLN A 65 -0.12 -19.34 -7.86
C GLN A 65 0.58 -18.66 -9.05
N GLN A 66 0.47 -17.35 -9.17
CA GLN A 66 1.09 -16.59 -10.26
C GLN A 66 2.60 -16.50 -10.01
N GLU A 67 3.40 -17.14 -10.85
CA GLU A 67 4.84 -16.90 -10.90
C GLU A 67 5.07 -15.52 -11.53
N VAL A 68 5.73 -14.62 -10.81
CA VAL A 68 6.02 -13.25 -11.24
C VAL A 68 7.53 -13.06 -11.24
N ASP A 69 8.07 -12.48 -12.31
CA ASP A 69 9.48 -12.11 -12.36
C ASP A 69 9.76 -11.03 -11.32
N VAL A 70 10.80 -11.24 -10.51
CA VAL A 70 11.16 -10.33 -9.42
C VAL A 70 11.63 -8.98 -9.96
N ASN A 71 12.16 -8.94 -11.19
CA ASN A 71 12.72 -7.72 -11.80
C ASN A 71 11.71 -6.94 -12.65
N ASP A 72 10.47 -7.42 -12.80
CA ASP A 72 9.39 -6.67 -13.45
C ASP A 72 8.48 -6.06 -12.39
N ASP A 73 8.79 -4.81 -12.03
CA ASP A 73 8.07 -4.08 -10.99
C ASP A 73 6.58 -3.92 -11.28
N LEU A 74 6.22 -3.63 -12.53
CA LEU A 74 4.82 -3.40 -12.89
C LEU A 74 4.00 -4.69 -12.77
N ALA A 75 4.55 -5.81 -13.22
CA ALA A 75 3.89 -7.11 -13.07
C ALA A 75 3.78 -7.51 -11.59
N ARG A 76 4.80 -7.22 -10.79
CA ARG A 76 4.86 -7.49 -9.35
C ARG A 76 3.84 -6.66 -8.56
N GLU A 77 3.74 -5.37 -8.85
CA GLU A 77 2.74 -4.49 -8.25
C GLU A 77 1.31 -4.93 -8.59
N LEU A 78 1.06 -5.33 -9.85
CA LEU A 78 -0.25 -5.83 -10.26
C LEU A 78 -0.61 -7.14 -9.53
N ALA A 79 0.36 -8.02 -9.31
CA ALA A 79 0.15 -9.24 -8.54
C ALA A 79 -0.24 -8.93 -7.09
N PHE A 80 0.46 -8.01 -6.41
CA PHE A 80 0.09 -7.57 -5.05
C PHE A 80 -1.28 -6.92 -5.00
N TYR A 81 -1.60 -6.07 -5.98
CA TYR A 81 -2.91 -5.43 -6.08
C TYR A 81 -4.04 -6.46 -6.21
N THR A 82 -3.90 -7.42 -7.13
CA THR A 82 -4.92 -8.45 -7.35
C THR A 82 -5.10 -9.38 -6.15
N GLN A 83 -4.02 -9.71 -5.44
CA GLN A 83 -4.07 -10.46 -4.18
C GLN A 83 -4.86 -9.71 -3.10
N ALA A 84 -4.54 -8.42 -2.90
CA ALA A 84 -5.22 -7.58 -1.92
C ALA A 84 -6.71 -7.38 -2.26
N LEU A 85 -7.04 -7.24 -3.55
CA LEU A 85 -8.40 -7.10 -4.02
C LEU A 85 -9.24 -8.36 -3.72
N GLU A 86 -8.73 -9.54 -4.02
CA GLU A 86 -9.45 -10.80 -3.74
C GLU A 86 -9.59 -11.03 -2.23
N GLY A 87 -8.54 -10.75 -1.45
CA GLY A 87 -8.61 -10.78 0.02
C GLY A 87 -9.71 -9.85 0.55
N THR A 88 -9.75 -8.62 0.06
CA THR A 88 -10.80 -7.64 0.45
C THR A 88 -12.19 -8.13 0.08
N ARG A 89 -12.36 -8.73 -1.10
CA ARG A 89 -13.65 -9.29 -1.54
C ARG A 89 -14.13 -10.42 -0.64
N GLN A 90 -13.24 -11.34 -0.27
CA GLN A 90 -13.57 -12.42 0.66
C GLN A 90 -13.88 -11.91 2.06
N ALA A 91 -13.13 -10.92 2.55
CA ALA A 91 -13.42 -10.27 3.82
C ALA A 91 -14.81 -9.63 3.81
N PHE A 92 -15.14 -8.91 2.75
CA PHE A 92 -16.43 -8.24 2.59
C PHE A 92 -17.60 -9.22 2.67
N VAL A 93 -17.52 -10.37 1.99
CA VAL A 93 -18.57 -11.41 2.06
C VAL A 93 -18.74 -11.95 3.48
N LYS A 94 -17.64 -12.14 4.21
CA LYS A 94 -17.68 -12.57 5.62
C LYS A 94 -18.30 -11.49 6.53
N PHE A 95 -17.98 -10.22 6.34
CA PHE A 95 -18.60 -9.13 7.11
C PHE A 95 -20.10 -9.02 6.83
N GLN A 96 -20.53 -9.21 5.58
CA GLN A 96 -21.95 -9.23 5.22
C GLN A 96 -22.70 -10.38 5.89
N SER A 97 -22.14 -11.59 5.93
CA SER A 97 -22.80 -12.74 6.57
C SER A 97 -22.98 -12.53 8.08
N MET A 98 -22.02 -11.84 8.72
CA MET A 98 -22.06 -11.44 10.13
C MET A 98 -22.89 -10.17 10.41
N GLN A 99 -23.43 -9.53 9.37
CA GLN A 99 -24.22 -8.28 9.47
C GLN A 99 -23.44 -7.12 10.13
N LEU A 100 -22.13 -7.03 9.86
CA LEU A 100 -21.26 -5.97 10.36
C LEU A 100 -21.01 -4.89 9.29
N PRO A 101 -20.98 -3.60 9.67
CA PRO A 101 -20.68 -2.52 8.73
C PRO A 101 -19.21 -2.58 8.30
N PHE A 102 -18.97 -2.60 6.99
CA PHE A 102 -17.62 -2.64 6.42
C PHE A 102 -17.19 -1.30 5.81
N LEU A 103 -18.12 -0.59 5.16
CA LEU A 103 -17.82 0.66 4.48
C LEU A 103 -17.83 1.82 5.48
N ARG A 104 -16.84 2.71 5.36
CA ARG A 104 -16.81 3.97 6.10
C ARG A 104 -18.03 4.83 5.70
N PRO A 105 -18.88 5.24 6.65
CA PRO A 105 -19.94 6.20 6.38
C PRO A 105 -19.39 7.53 5.89
N SER A 106 -20.09 8.20 4.98
CA SER A 106 -19.69 9.51 4.45
C SER A 106 -19.72 10.63 5.49
N ASP A 107 -20.40 10.43 6.61
CA ASP A 107 -20.58 11.40 7.70
C ASP A 107 -19.68 11.15 8.92
N CYS A 108 -18.74 10.21 8.83
CA CYS A 108 -17.83 9.88 9.92
C CYS A 108 -16.54 10.72 9.85
N TYR A 109 -16.47 11.78 10.67
CA TYR A 109 -15.27 12.61 10.88
C TYR A 109 -14.46 12.07 12.06
N ALA A 110 -13.39 11.34 11.74
CA ALA A 110 -12.41 10.82 12.69
C ALA A 110 -11.01 11.08 12.12
N ASP A 111 -10.00 11.07 13.00
CA ASP A 111 -8.61 11.27 12.59
C ASP A 111 -8.18 10.23 11.56
N MET A 112 -7.66 10.71 10.44
CA MET A 112 -7.13 9.90 9.34
C MET A 112 -5.62 9.71 9.51
N VAL A 113 -5.07 8.67 8.87
CA VAL A 113 -3.62 8.40 8.91
C VAL A 113 -2.80 9.55 8.31
N LYS A 114 -3.35 10.25 7.32
CA LYS A 114 -2.75 11.43 6.68
C LYS A 114 -3.59 12.66 7.01
N SER A 115 -2.94 13.80 7.27
CA SER A 115 -3.63 15.07 7.51
C SER A 115 -4.23 15.65 6.24
N ASP A 116 -5.28 16.45 6.39
CA ASP A 116 -5.95 17.11 5.26
C ASP A 116 -4.98 18.03 4.50
N THR A 117 -4.14 18.78 5.20
CA THR A 117 -3.11 19.64 4.58
C THR A 117 -2.19 18.83 3.66
N HIS A 118 -1.73 17.65 4.10
CA HIS A 118 -0.88 16.79 3.27
C HIS A 118 -1.62 16.26 2.04
N MET A 119 -2.88 15.84 2.19
CA MET A 119 -3.69 15.35 1.07
C MET A 119 -4.02 16.45 0.05
N VAL A 120 -4.19 17.70 0.49
CA VAL A 120 -4.35 18.86 -0.40
C VAL A 120 -3.08 19.10 -1.21
N THR A 121 -1.89 18.98 -0.61
CA THR A 121 -0.61 19.09 -1.34
C THR A 121 -0.49 18.02 -2.42
N VAL A 122 -0.83 16.76 -2.10
CA VAL A 122 -0.82 15.66 -3.09
C VAL A 122 -1.80 15.95 -4.23
N LEU A 123 -3.01 16.40 -3.91
CA LEU A 123 -4.00 16.78 -4.92
C LEU A 123 -3.50 17.92 -5.82
N LEU A 124 -2.87 18.94 -5.24
CA LEU A 124 -2.30 20.06 -6.00
C LEU A 124 -1.19 19.57 -6.94
N CYS A 125 -0.32 18.68 -6.48
CA CYS A 125 0.73 18.08 -7.30
C CYS A 125 0.13 17.33 -8.52
N LEU A 126 -0.92 16.52 -8.29
CA LEU A 126 -1.62 15.81 -9.35
C LEU A 126 -2.24 16.76 -10.38
N VAL A 127 -2.95 17.81 -9.92
CA VAL A 127 -3.58 18.80 -10.81
C VAL A 127 -2.53 19.54 -11.65
N ARG A 128 -1.39 19.91 -11.05
CA ARG A 128 -0.27 20.55 -11.76
C ARG A 128 0.31 19.65 -12.83
N GLY A 129 0.61 18.39 -12.51
CA GLY A 129 1.12 17.41 -13.48
C GLY A 129 0.20 17.22 -14.68
N PHE A 130 -1.11 17.11 -14.45
CA PHE A 130 -2.11 17.05 -15.53
C PHE A 130 -2.12 18.30 -16.42
N GLY A 131 -1.92 19.49 -15.83
CA GLY A 131 -1.86 20.76 -16.58
C GLY A 131 -0.63 20.90 -17.46
N GLU A 132 0.53 20.45 -16.99
CA GLU A 132 1.81 20.50 -17.72
C GLU A 132 1.85 19.54 -18.91
N GLU A 133 1.30 18.33 -18.75
CA GLU A 133 1.12 17.35 -19.83
C GLU A 133 0.23 17.89 -20.96
N PHE A 134 -0.89 18.54 -20.61
CA PHE A 134 -1.80 19.14 -21.59
C PHE A 134 -1.28 20.43 -22.24
N GLY A 135 -0.46 21.21 -21.52
CA GLY A 135 0.14 22.46 -22.02
C GLY A 135 1.21 22.24 -23.10
N LYS A 136 1.91 21.09 -23.09
CA LYS A 136 2.96 20.75 -24.07
C LYS A 136 2.41 20.35 -25.45
N GLY A 137 1.11 20.09 -25.59
CA GLY A 137 0.49 19.63 -26.85
C GLY A 137 0.19 20.71 -27.91
N ASN A 138 0.27 22.01 -27.57
CA ASN A 138 -0.20 23.10 -28.46
C ASN A 138 0.90 24.00 -29.06
N GLY A 139 2.15 23.56 -29.04
CA GLY A 139 3.32 24.39 -29.37
C GLY A 139 4.14 23.98 -30.60
N LYS A 140 3.54 23.45 -31.69
CA LYS A 140 4.26 23.33 -32.98
C LYS A 140 3.32 23.31 -34.17
N GLY A 141 3.10 24.51 -34.73
CA GLY A 141 2.23 24.70 -35.89
C GLY A 141 2.10 26.18 -36.23
N ARG A 142 3.20 26.82 -36.59
CA ARG A 142 3.21 28.04 -37.40
C ARG A 142 4.54 28.14 -38.15
#